data_AF-A0A2M8PFU0-F1
#
_entry.id   AF-A0A2M8PFU0-F1
#
_cell.length_a   1.000
_cell.length_b   1.000
_cell.length_c   1.000
_cell.angle_alpha   90.00
_cell.angle_beta   90.00
_cell.angle_gamma   90.00
#
_symmetry.space_group_name_H-M   'P 1'
#
loop_
_entity.id
_entity.type
_entity.pdbx_description
1 polymer ?
#
loop_
_entity_poly.entity_id
_entity_poly.type
_entity_poly.pdbx_seq_one_letter_code
_entity_poly.pdbx_strand_id
1 'polypeptide(L)'
;MLMRKTLRQLIDVLDGKPRAAKGQSIVESALTFPILILMVLGLMELGFAMNYYLTMLDLVREAGRRGANLSPIFWDENDTRNYNRLDCDTYSPSDGISHLYNLGDNLNQNRRVPRGPEASRYGYRIGPEGPYGFFDGIVCQIILSMYPMEFEDPRPWSEDGQTPPIPDRSAEFTRNDIVVSAFSYTMMDFTQPFKGSVAGAAVGPTVPSNRLYVRITGRYPRENRYCRTADGAGDERDPFDYKTPDLYTAWTRGRPADIDELGYGIGMSDPRYDDPRENIVTASQGIRGFVFTGNAIGTFNNSDPSDYCLGSRFTVQDVEARLNATLSTQGLEYYRPNGGLVLVEMFWQYHPRFFQPLAVLFGGGFFAGADGTLANDPVFHVFGFFPAPGAQATATPEE
;
A
#
# COMPACT_ATOMS: atom_id res chain seq x y z
N MET A 1 -79.58 -3.70 45.11
CA MET A 1 -79.00 -2.70 44.18
C MET A 1 -77.46 -2.70 44.16
N LEU A 2 -76.76 -3.15 45.22
CA LEU A 2 -75.29 -3.20 45.30
C LEU A 2 -74.62 -4.20 44.31
N MET A 3 -75.22 -5.37 44.08
CA MET A 3 -74.63 -6.42 43.22
C MET A 3 -74.53 -6.06 41.73
N ARG A 4 -75.34 -5.12 41.23
CA ARG A 4 -75.25 -4.67 39.83
C ARG A 4 -74.04 -3.77 39.57
N LYS A 5 -73.53 -3.06 40.58
CA LYS A 5 -72.34 -2.21 40.46
C LYS A 5 -71.06 -3.04 40.43
N THR A 6 -70.98 -4.06 41.27
CA THR A 6 -69.81 -4.96 41.32
C THR A 6 -69.70 -5.79 40.04
N LEU A 7 -70.83 -6.29 39.51
CA LEU A 7 -70.83 -7.03 38.24
C LEU A 7 -70.39 -6.16 37.05
N ARG A 8 -70.83 -4.89 36.99
CA ARG A 8 -70.39 -3.96 35.93
C ARG A 8 -68.91 -3.60 36.04
N GLN A 9 -68.37 -3.47 37.26
CA GLN A 9 -66.93 -3.25 37.44
C GLN A 9 -66.09 -4.49 37.07
N LEU A 10 -66.61 -5.70 37.31
CA LEU A 10 -65.96 -6.94 36.89
C LEU A 10 -66.01 -7.11 35.37
N ILE A 11 -67.13 -6.78 34.74
CA ILE A 11 -67.28 -6.78 33.29
C ILE A 11 -66.37 -5.71 32.67
N ASP A 12 -66.31 -4.48 33.18
CA ASP A 12 -65.38 -3.45 32.65
C ASP A 12 -63.89 -3.82 32.82
N VAL A 13 -63.55 -4.71 33.77
CA VAL A 13 -62.19 -5.26 33.94
C VAL A 13 -61.93 -6.43 32.98
N LEU A 14 -62.95 -7.23 32.69
CA LEU A 14 -62.87 -8.38 31.77
C LEU A 14 -63.03 -7.98 30.29
N ASP A 15 -63.75 -6.89 29.99
CA ASP A 15 -63.95 -6.32 28.64
C ASP A 15 -62.70 -5.61 28.10
N GLY A 16 -61.59 -5.60 28.85
CA GLY A 16 -60.34 -5.05 28.38
C GLY A 16 -60.40 -3.56 28.04
N LYS A 17 -61.34 -2.79 28.62
CA LYS A 17 -61.30 -1.32 28.55
C LYS A 17 -59.92 -0.90 29.07
N PRO A 18 -59.03 -0.35 28.23
CA PRO A 18 -57.64 -0.14 28.60
C PRO A 18 -57.60 0.89 29.74
N ARG A 19 -57.47 0.40 30.98
CA ARG A 19 -57.15 1.25 32.12
C ARG A 19 -55.70 1.70 31.94
N ALA A 20 -55.59 2.91 31.40
CA ALA A 20 -54.40 3.74 31.34
C ALA A 20 -53.26 3.25 30.42
N ALA A 21 -53.10 3.97 29.31
CA ALA A 21 -51.93 4.02 28.42
C ALA A 21 -50.60 4.41 29.10
N LYS A 22 -50.50 4.32 30.45
CA LYS A 22 -49.33 4.74 31.23
C LYS A 22 -48.14 3.78 31.11
N GLY A 23 -48.32 2.58 30.55
CA GLY A 23 -47.22 1.64 30.27
C GLY A 23 -46.71 1.67 28.82
N GLN A 24 -47.52 2.12 27.87
CA GLN A 24 -47.18 2.05 26.44
C GLN A 24 -46.02 3.00 26.08
N SER A 25 -46.03 4.22 26.61
CA SER A 25 -44.94 5.19 26.40
C SER A 25 -43.61 4.70 26.98
N ILE A 26 -43.62 3.93 28.07
CA ILE A 26 -42.40 3.33 28.64
C ILE A 26 -41.87 2.23 27.72
N VAL A 27 -42.74 1.39 27.17
CA VAL A 27 -42.33 0.32 26.24
C VAL A 27 -41.80 0.90 24.93
N GLU A 28 -42.46 1.91 24.36
CA GLU A 28 -42.00 2.58 23.14
C GLU A 28 -40.66 3.30 23.36
N SER A 29 -40.48 3.97 24.50
CA SER A 29 -39.20 4.59 24.85
C SER A 29 -38.11 3.54 25.10
N ALA A 30 -38.43 2.42 25.74
CA ALA A 30 -37.47 1.35 26.00
C ALA A 30 -37.00 0.67 24.71
N LEU A 31 -37.84 0.65 23.67
CA LEU A 31 -37.50 0.05 22.38
C LEU A 31 -36.77 1.05 21.45
N THR A 32 -37.14 2.33 21.47
CA THR A 32 -36.53 3.36 20.61
C THR A 32 -35.19 3.87 21.14
N PHE A 33 -35.02 3.95 22.46
CA PHE A 33 -33.80 4.50 23.06
C PHE A 33 -32.52 3.73 22.70
N PRO A 34 -32.47 2.39 22.74
CA PRO A 34 -31.30 1.63 22.30
C PRO A 34 -30.96 1.87 20.82
N ILE A 35 -31.98 2.00 19.96
CA ILE A 35 -31.80 2.30 18.54
C ILE A 35 -31.15 3.67 18.36
N LEU A 36 -31.63 4.69 19.09
CA LEU A 36 -31.03 6.03 19.06
C LEU A 36 -29.58 6.02 19.55
N ILE A 37 -29.26 5.27 20.62
CA ILE A 37 -27.88 5.11 21.09
C ILE A 37 -27.02 4.46 20.00
N LEU A 38 -27.49 3.38 19.36
CA LEU A 38 -26.74 2.72 18.29
C LEU A 38 -26.48 3.67 17.11
N MET A 39 -27.45 4.53 16.75
CA MET A 39 -27.25 5.54 15.71
C MET A 39 -26.18 6.58 16.13
N VAL A 40 -26.20 7.06 17.37
CA VAL A 40 -25.20 8.02 17.87
C VAL A 40 -23.81 7.39 17.92
N LEU A 41 -23.69 6.15 18.42
CA LEU A 41 -22.42 5.41 18.42
C LEU A 41 -21.91 5.16 17.00
N GLY A 42 -22.80 4.85 16.05
CA GLY A 42 -22.47 4.73 14.63
C GLY A 42 -21.89 6.00 14.04
N LEU A 43 -22.48 7.16 14.33
CA LEU A 43 -21.96 8.45 13.88
C LEU A 43 -20.63 8.81 14.54
N MET A 44 -20.46 8.50 15.83
CA MET A 44 -19.18 8.70 16.53
C MET A 44 -18.06 7.83 15.95
N GLU A 45 -18.34 6.55 15.70
CA GLU A 45 -17.40 5.62 15.05
C GLU A 45 -16.98 6.14 13.66
N LEU A 46 -17.96 6.57 12.84
CA LEU A 46 -17.67 7.15 11.54
C LEU A 46 -16.79 8.41 11.66
N GLY A 47 -17.01 9.24 12.68
CA GLY A 47 -16.17 10.40 12.98
C GLY A 47 -14.72 10.03 13.26
N PHE A 48 -14.47 8.98 14.04
CA PHE A 48 -13.12 8.46 14.29
C PHE A 48 -12.48 7.90 13.02
N ALA A 49 -13.21 7.07 12.27
CA ALA A 49 -12.76 6.53 10.98
C ALA A 49 -12.35 7.63 9.99
N MET A 50 -13.19 8.67 9.84
CA MET A 50 -12.90 9.81 8.97
C MET A 50 -11.68 10.59 9.44
N ASN A 51 -11.53 10.81 10.75
CA ASN A 51 -10.37 11.51 11.28
C ASN A 51 -9.05 10.77 10.97
N TYR A 52 -9.02 9.44 11.11
CA TYR A 52 -7.85 8.64 10.73
C TYR A 52 -7.60 8.65 9.24
N TYR A 53 -8.64 8.54 8.41
CA TYR A 53 -8.49 8.64 6.97
C TYR A 53 -7.91 9.99 6.52
N LEU A 54 -8.37 11.10 7.10
CA LEU A 54 -7.81 12.43 6.83
C LEU A 54 -6.36 12.54 7.32
N THR A 55 -6.05 11.98 8.48
CA THR A 55 -4.67 11.92 8.99
C THR A 55 -3.78 11.18 7.98
N MET A 56 -4.17 9.99 7.53
CA MET A 56 -3.44 9.22 6.51
C MET A 56 -3.22 10.00 5.21
N LEU A 57 -4.20 10.78 4.74
CA LEU A 57 -4.03 11.64 3.57
C LEU A 57 -2.92 12.67 3.77
N ASP A 58 -2.84 13.28 4.95
CA ASP A 58 -1.81 14.26 5.25
C ASP A 58 -0.44 13.59 5.46
N LEU A 59 -0.39 12.38 6.03
CA LEU A 59 0.83 11.56 6.12
C LEU A 59 1.44 11.29 4.76
N VAL A 60 0.65 10.77 3.83
CA VAL A 60 1.11 10.42 2.48
C VAL A 60 1.57 11.67 1.73
N ARG A 61 0.92 12.82 1.94
CA ARG A 61 1.35 14.11 1.36
C ARG A 61 2.69 14.58 1.90
N GLU A 62 2.89 14.53 3.21
CA GLU A 62 4.14 15.00 3.81
C GLU A 62 5.30 14.06 3.49
N ALA A 63 5.05 12.75 3.52
CA ALA A 63 6.00 11.73 3.07
C ALA A 63 6.37 11.90 1.59
N GLY A 64 5.39 12.21 0.74
CA GLY A 64 5.58 12.54 -0.66
C GLY A 64 6.48 13.75 -0.89
N ARG A 65 6.26 14.84 -0.13
CA ARG A 65 7.13 16.03 -0.14
C ARG A 65 8.54 15.69 0.31
N ARG A 66 8.69 14.84 1.33
CA ARG A 66 10.00 14.36 1.78
C ARG A 66 10.69 13.59 0.66
N GLY A 67 9.99 12.67 0.00
CA GLY A 67 10.51 11.91 -1.14
C GLY A 67 10.89 12.78 -2.33
N ALA A 68 10.17 13.88 -2.58
CA ALA A 68 10.51 14.83 -3.64
C ALA A 68 11.86 15.54 -3.41
N ASN A 69 12.28 15.69 -2.15
CA ASN A 69 13.54 16.35 -1.79
C ASN A 69 14.72 15.37 -1.68
N LEU A 70 14.48 14.07 -1.75
CA LEU A 70 15.50 13.03 -1.65
C LEU A 70 15.79 12.43 -3.04
N SER A 71 16.92 11.75 -3.19
CA SER A 71 17.25 11.02 -4.42
C SER A 71 17.36 9.52 -4.15
N PRO A 72 16.60 8.67 -4.87
CA PRO A 72 16.68 7.23 -4.73
C PRO A 72 17.91 6.62 -5.40
N ILE A 73 18.68 7.39 -6.18
CA ILE A 73 19.86 6.89 -6.92
C ILE A 73 21.01 6.54 -5.96
N PHE A 74 21.12 7.26 -4.84
CA PHE A 74 22.18 7.02 -3.85
C PHE A 74 21.83 5.91 -2.84
N TRP A 75 20.69 5.25 -3.01
CA TRP A 75 20.30 4.15 -2.14
C TRP A 75 21.09 2.88 -2.50
N ASP A 76 21.77 2.29 -1.52
CA ASP A 76 22.48 1.01 -1.70
C ASP A 76 21.47 -0.10 -2.00
N GLU A 77 21.60 -0.73 -3.15
CA GLU A 77 20.73 -1.81 -3.59
C GLU A 77 20.71 -2.99 -2.61
N ASN A 78 21.83 -3.27 -1.94
CA ASN A 78 21.92 -4.34 -0.94
C ASN A 78 21.08 -4.08 0.31
N ASP A 79 20.80 -2.80 0.58
CA ASP A 79 20.05 -2.34 1.74
C ASP A 79 18.53 -2.35 1.52
N THR A 80 18.10 -2.50 0.28
CA THR A 80 16.68 -2.52 -0.12
C THR A 80 15.93 -3.72 0.45
N ARG A 81 16.68 -4.76 0.80
CA ARG A 81 16.21 -6.01 1.39
C ARG A 81 16.49 -6.08 2.88
N ASN A 82 17.19 -5.11 3.45
CA ASN A 82 17.52 -5.07 4.87
C ASN A 82 16.35 -4.48 5.65
N TYR A 83 15.65 -5.34 6.40
CA TYR A 83 14.33 -5.01 6.92
C TYR A 83 14.33 -4.47 8.36
N ASN A 84 15.46 -4.56 9.07
CA ASN A 84 15.67 -3.91 10.37
C ASN A 84 16.42 -2.58 10.25
N ARG A 85 16.49 -2.01 9.05
CA ARG A 85 17.32 -0.82 8.81
C ARG A 85 16.66 0.49 9.25
N LEU A 86 15.34 0.54 9.43
CA LEU A 86 14.63 1.82 9.57
C LEU A 86 15.15 2.61 10.77
N ASP A 87 16.05 3.51 10.44
CA ASP A 87 16.82 4.28 11.39
C ASP A 87 16.06 5.58 11.69
N CYS A 88 14.84 5.41 12.20
CA CYS A 88 14.01 6.54 12.60
C CYS A 88 14.44 7.10 13.97
N ASP A 89 15.32 6.38 14.67
CA ASP A 89 15.77 6.59 16.03
C ASP A 89 17.26 6.98 16.11
N THR A 90 18.08 6.69 15.10
CA THR A 90 19.54 6.84 15.20
C THR A 90 20.09 7.79 14.14
N TYR A 91 20.70 8.88 14.62
CA TYR A 91 22.10 9.16 14.32
C TYR A 91 22.51 10.31 15.23
N SER A 92 23.40 10.03 16.17
CA SER A 92 24.11 11.04 16.95
C SER A 92 25.52 11.14 16.37
N PRO A 93 25.88 12.20 15.63
CA PRO A 93 27.26 12.54 15.48
C PRO A 93 27.75 13.10 16.82
N SER A 94 28.98 12.76 17.16
CA SER A 94 29.81 13.32 18.23
C SER A 94 29.93 14.86 18.24
N ASP A 95 29.23 15.57 17.35
CA ASP A 95 29.55 16.92 16.91
C ASP A 95 28.49 17.96 17.34
N GLY A 96 27.46 17.55 18.11
CA GLY A 96 26.62 18.47 18.88
C GLY A 96 25.66 19.36 18.08
N ILE A 97 25.32 18.99 16.85
CA ILE A 97 24.29 19.69 16.06
C ILE A 97 22.96 18.92 16.19
N SER A 98 21.96 19.61 16.73
CA SER A 98 20.64 19.07 17.12
C SER A 98 19.89 18.37 15.98
N HIS A 99 19.34 17.18 16.27
CA HIS A 99 18.47 16.42 15.37
C HIS A 99 17.00 16.81 15.51
N LEU A 100 16.29 16.75 14.38
CA LEU A 100 14.89 17.15 14.22
C LEU A 100 13.87 16.07 14.61
N TYR A 101 14.30 14.81 14.81
CA TYR A 101 13.37 13.69 15.04
C TYR A 101 13.89 12.74 16.12
N ASN A 102 14.00 13.27 17.34
CA ASN A 102 14.20 12.45 18.52
C ASN A 102 12.83 11.85 18.90
N LEU A 103 12.49 10.67 18.35
CA LEU A 103 11.50 9.79 18.96
C LEU A 103 12.09 9.38 20.31
N GLY A 104 11.94 10.24 21.32
CA GLY A 104 12.75 10.19 22.54
C GLY A 104 12.82 8.80 23.15
N ASP A 105 13.91 8.48 23.84
CA ASP A 105 14.23 7.19 24.49
C ASP A 105 13.10 6.54 25.32
N ASN A 106 12.03 7.27 25.63
CA ASN A 106 10.84 6.78 26.32
C ASN A 106 9.75 6.22 25.37
N LEU A 107 9.82 6.54 24.09
CA LEU A 107 9.20 5.81 22.99
C LEU A 107 10.24 4.83 22.44
N ASN A 108 10.78 3.97 23.31
CA ASN A 108 11.49 2.74 22.91
C ASN A 108 10.59 1.97 21.94
N GLN A 109 10.67 2.30 20.65
CA GLN A 109 10.22 1.46 19.57
C GLN A 109 11.28 0.37 19.35
N ASN A 110 11.66 -0.32 20.43
CA ASN A 110 11.88 -1.76 20.41
C ASN A 110 10.68 -2.53 19.79
N ARG A 111 9.62 -1.83 19.35
CA ARG A 111 8.86 -2.18 18.15
C ARG A 111 9.78 -2.23 16.93
N ARG A 112 10.66 -3.22 16.90
CA ARG A 112 10.98 -3.92 15.67
C ARG A 112 9.63 -4.26 15.07
N VAL A 113 9.17 -3.51 14.07
CA VAL A 113 7.80 -3.67 13.59
C VAL A 113 7.73 -5.07 12.98
N PRO A 114 6.95 -6.01 13.55
CA PRO A 114 7.05 -7.37 13.09
C PRO A 114 6.53 -7.41 11.67
N ARG A 115 7.40 -7.93 10.82
CA ARG A 115 7.09 -8.04 9.41
C ARG A 115 6.26 -9.30 9.18
N GLY A 116 5.52 -9.28 8.09
CA GLY A 116 4.71 -10.42 7.64
C GLY A 116 5.52 -11.72 7.63
N PRO A 117 4.84 -12.87 7.71
CA PRO A 117 5.40 -14.14 8.17
C PRO A 117 6.58 -14.70 7.36
N GLU A 118 6.89 -14.14 6.19
CA GLU A 118 7.81 -14.76 5.24
C GLU A 118 8.58 -13.73 4.39
N ALA A 119 8.88 -12.53 4.90
CA ALA A 119 9.67 -11.54 4.14
C ALA A 119 11.01 -12.14 3.60
N SER A 120 11.59 -13.13 4.26
CA SER A 120 12.77 -13.87 3.81
C SER A 120 12.57 -14.66 2.51
N ARG A 121 11.37 -15.21 2.26
CA ARG A 121 11.01 -15.86 0.98
C ARG A 121 11.11 -14.90 -0.19
N TYR A 122 10.87 -13.63 0.10
CA TYR A 122 10.92 -12.51 -0.81
C TYR A 122 12.33 -11.90 -0.92
N GLY A 123 13.32 -12.50 -0.27
CA GLY A 123 14.72 -12.05 -0.29
C GLY A 123 15.03 -10.96 0.73
N TYR A 124 14.08 -10.56 1.59
CA TYR A 124 14.37 -9.65 2.70
C TYR A 124 15.19 -10.38 3.77
N ARG A 125 16.19 -9.71 4.34
CA ARG A 125 17.08 -10.28 5.36
C ARG A 125 17.22 -9.32 6.54
N ILE A 126 17.53 -9.87 7.70
CA ILE A 126 18.01 -9.06 8.82
C ILE A 126 19.38 -8.56 8.40
N GLY A 127 19.47 -7.26 8.10
CA GLY A 127 20.72 -6.58 7.82
C GLY A 127 21.18 -5.76 9.03
N PRO A 128 22.46 -5.36 9.07
CA PRO A 128 22.91 -4.36 10.02
C PRO A 128 22.17 -3.03 9.77
N GLU A 129 22.05 -2.22 10.82
CA GLU A 129 21.74 -0.79 10.65
C GLU A 129 22.77 -0.17 9.70
N GLY A 130 22.31 0.77 8.89
CA GLY A 130 23.22 1.51 8.03
C GLY A 130 22.63 2.88 7.72
N PRO A 131 23.33 3.68 6.90
CA PRO A 131 23.04 5.09 6.79
C PRO A 131 21.59 5.36 6.33
N TYR A 132 20.94 6.30 7.00
CA TYR A 132 19.65 6.85 6.63
C TYR A 132 19.62 7.21 5.14
N GLY A 133 18.69 6.63 4.39
CA GLY A 133 18.56 6.90 2.96
C GLY A 133 17.16 7.34 2.52
N PHE A 134 16.95 7.31 1.20
CA PHE A 134 15.72 7.73 0.53
C PHE A 134 14.44 7.12 1.12
N PHE A 135 14.37 5.79 1.22
CA PHE A 135 13.16 5.10 1.68
C PHE A 135 12.94 5.29 3.18
N ASP A 136 14.01 5.24 3.98
CA ASP A 136 13.94 5.49 5.42
C ASP A 136 13.33 6.85 5.69
N GLY A 137 13.78 7.89 4.99
CA GLY A 137 13.29 9.23 5.24
C GLY A 137 11.82 9.44 4.95
N ILE A 138 11.28 8.75 3.95
CA ILE A 138 9.86 8.80 3.62
C ILE A 138 9.04 8.04 4.68
N VAL A 139 9.49 6.85 5.06
CA VAL A 139 8.79 5.98 6.00
C VAL A 139 8.83 6.56 7.42
N CYS A 140 9.98 7.04 7.87
CA CYS A 140 10.10 7.71 9.17
C CYS A 140 9.20 8.95 9.23
N GLN A 141 9.11 9.75 8.16
CA GLN A 141 8.21 10.91 8.12
C GLN A 141 6.74 10.51 8.38
N ILE A 142 6.31 9.37 7.85
CA ILE A 142 4.97 8.81 8.10
C ILE A 142 4.84 8.43 9.56
N ILE A 143 5.72 7.56 10.07
CA ILE A 143 5.67 7.04 11.44
C ILE A 143 5.67 8.17 12.47
N LEU A 144 6.51 9.19 12.28
CA LEU A 144 6.61 10.36 13.16
C LEU A 144 5.32 11.17 13.20
N SER A 145 4.61 11.22 12.09
CA SER A 145 3.41 12.05 11.92
C SER A 145 2.13 11.26 12.24
N MET A 146 2.22 9.95 12.50
CA MET A 146 1.05 9.06 12.64
C MET A 146 0.21 9.31 13.90
N TYR A 147 0.77 9.90 14.97
CA TYR A 147 0.06 10.07 16.24
C TYR A 147 -1.31 10.76 16.03
N PRO A 148 -2.42 10.18 16.53
CA PRO A 148 -2.51 9.11 17.51
C PRO A 148 -2.68 7.69 16.94
N MET A 149 -2.52 7.50 15.63
CA MET A 149 -2.53 6.17 15.02
C MET A 149 -1.23 5.45 15.32
N GLU A 150 -1.32 4.12 15.43
CA GLU A 150 -0.16 3.26 15.60
C GLU A 150 -0.24 2.09 14.63
N PHE A 151 0.93 1.59 14.25
CA PHE A 151 1.01 0.26 13.65
C PHE A 151 0.85 -0.76 14.76
N GLU A 152 -0.31 -1.39 14.78
CA GLU A 152 -0.59 -2.50 15.65
C GLU A 152 0.09 -3.74 15.07
N ASP A 153 0.93 -4.38 15.88
CA ASP A 153 1.24 -5.79 15.70
C ASP A 153 0.75 -6.54 16.94
N PRO A 154 -0.23 -7.44 16.79
CA PRO A 154 -0.82 -8.15 17.91
C PRO A 154 0.13 -9.18 18.53
N ARG A 155 1.30 -9.45 17.93
CA ARG A 155 2.24 -10.47 18.41
C ARG A 155 3.30 -9.84 19.30
N PRO A 156 3.41 -10.27 20.57
CA PRO A 156 4.54 -9.88 21.39
C PRO A 156 5.83 -10.45 20.78
N TRP A 157 6.88 -9.63 20.74
CA TRP A 157 8.24 -10.15 20.57
C TRP A 157 8.54 -11.14 21.69
N SER A 158 9.45 -12.07 21.45
CA SER A 158 10.01 -12.88 22.54
C SER A 158 10.58 -11.98 23.64
N GLU A 159 10.71 -12.55 24.84
CA GLU A 159 11.21 -11.83 26.03
C GLU A 159 12.61 -11.20 25.83
N ASP A 160 13.39 -11.70 24.88
CA ASP A 160 14.71 -11.14 24.52
C ASP A 160 14.64 -9.84 23.69
N GLY A 161 13.45 -9.46 23.21
CA GLY A 161 13.26 -8.34 22.28
C GLY A 161 14.01 -8.50 20.95
N GLN A 162 14.55 -9.69 20.67
CA GLN A 162 15.43 -9.96 19.56
C GLN A 162 14.89 -11.00 18.58
N THR A 163 14.17 -12.00 19.09
CA THR A 163 13.62 -13.05 18.24
C THR A 163 12.25 -12.60 17.71
N PRO A 164 12.08 -12.50 16.37
CA PRO A 164 10.78 -12.14 15.82
C PRO A 164 9.73 -13.18 16.23
N PRO A 165 8.47 -12.76 16.45
CA PRO A 165 7.40 -13.70 16.76
C PRO A 165 7.32 -14.77 15.68
N ILE A 166 7.15 -16.04 16.10
CA ILE A 166 7.08 -17.17 15.18
C ILE A 166 5.97 -16.86 14.16
N PRO A 167 6.26 -16.98 12.86
CA PRO A 167 5.26 -16.80 11.82
C PRO A 167 4.17 -17.85 11.95
N ASP A 168 3.09 -17.54 12.66
CA ASP A 168 1.90 -18.38 12.66
C ASP A 168 1.03 -17.95 11.49
N ARG A 169 0.93 -18.80 10.46
CA ARG A 169 0.06 -18.56 9.29
C ARG A 169 -1.42 -18.49 9.66
N SER A 170 -1.80 -18.95 10.85
CA SER A 170 -3.16 -18.85 11.38
C SER A 170 -3.40 -17.60 12.23
N ALA A 171 -2.33 -16.91 12.66
CA ALA A 171 -2.47 -15.61 13.30
C ALA A 171 -2.70 -14.56 12.22
N GLU A 172 -3.87 -13.95 12.26
CA GLU A 172 -4.30 -12.95 11.30
C GLU A 172 -3.40 -11.72 11.38
N PHE A 173 -2.55 -11.54 10.37
CA PHE A 173 -1.65 -10.40 10.30
C PHE A 173 -2.47 -9.13 10.11
N THR A 174 -2.10 -8.07 10.83
CA THR A 174 -2.63 -6.74 10.55
C THR A 174 -2.24 -6.37 9.13
N ARG A 175 -3.18 -5.88 8.32
CA ARG A 175 -2.91 -5.50 6.92
C ARG A 175 -2.25 -4.12 6.79
N ASN A 176 -1.62 -3.70 7.87
CA ASN A 176 -0.95 -2.44 8.06
C ASN A 176 0.38 -2.43 7.31
N ASP A 177 0.63 -1.50 6.41
CA ASP A 177 1.89 -1.39 5.67
C ASP A 177 2.13 0.01 5.11
N ILE A 178 3.38 0.29 4.76
CA ILE A 178 3.78 1.45 3.97
C ILE A 178 4.55 0.91 2.77
N VAL A 179 4.09 1.30 1.58
CA VAL A 179 4.79 0.98 0.34
C VAL A 179 5.29 2.26 -0.29
N VAL A 180 6.58 2.32 -0.59
CA VAL A 180 7.21 3.45 -1.27
C VAL A 180 7.86 2.96 -2.55
N SER A 181 7.37 3.43 -3.69
CA SER A 181 7.93 3.09 -5.00
C SER A 181 8.45 4.35 -5.66
N ALA A 182 9.69 4.34 -6.15
CA ALA A 182 10.22 5.43 -6.96
C ALA A 182 10.42 4.97 -8.40
N PHE A 183 10.09 5.84 -9.33
CA PHE A 183 10.14 5.60 -10.77
C PHE A 183 10.91 6.70 -11.45
N SER A 184 11.54 6.34 -12.55
CA SER A 184 11.88 7.31 -13.58
C SER A 184 10.98 7.09 -14.77
N TYR A 185 10.59 8.18 -15.44
CA TYR A 185 9.78 8.13 -16.64
C TYR A 185 10.35 9.04 -17.71
N THR A 186 10.10 8.67 -18.96
CA THR A 186 10.45 9.48 -20.13
C THR A 186 9.21 9.74 -20.97
N MET A 187 9.17 10.90 -21.61
CA MET A 187 8.28 11.10 -22.75
C MET A 187 8.90 10.39 -23.95
N MET A 188 8.13 9.54 -24.63
CA MET A 188 8.55 8.87 -25.86
C MET A 188 7.75 9.42 -27.05
N ASP A 189 8.46 9.75 -28.12
CA ASP A 189 7.87 10.19 -29.38
C ASP A 189 7.89 9.04 -30.40
N PHE A 190 6.71 8.49 -30.67
CA PHE A 190 6.49 7.42 -31.65
C PHE A 190 6.24 7.97 -33.07
N THR A 191 6.41 9.28 -33.31
CA THR A 191 6.42 9.82 -34.68
C THR A 191 7.68 9.41 -35.44
N GLN A 192 8.80 9.28 -34.74
CA GLN A 192 10.08 8.88 -35.34
C GLN A 192 10.33 7.39 -35.13
N PRO A 193 10.85 6.68 -36.15
CA PRO A 193 11.29 5.31 -35.98
C PRO A 193 12.48 5.27 -35.01
N PHE A 194 12.32 4.59 -33.87
CA PHE A 194 13.43 4.35 -32.95
C PHE A 194 14.59 3.64 -33.66
N LYS A 195 15.81 3.90 -33.20
CA LYS A 195 17.01 3.16 -33.61
C LYS A 195 16.79 1.66 -33.39
N GLY A 196 16.83 0.89 -34.48
CA GLY A 196 16.52 -0.55 -34.47
C GLY A 196 15.06 -0.92 -34.77
N SER A 197 14.19 0.03 -35.07
CA SER A 197 12.85 -0.26 -35.58
C SER A 197 12.93 -0.95 -36.96
N VAL A 198 12.14 -2.02 -37.13
CA VAL A 198 12.04 -2.74 -38.40
C VAL A 198 11.26 -1.89 -39.40
N ALA A 199 11.75 -1.74 -40.62
CA ALA A 199 11.05 -1.03 -41.68
C ALA A 199 9.64 -1.63 -41.91
N GLY A 200 8.61 -0.79 -41.88
CA GLY A 200 7.21 -1.20 -42.09
C GLY A 200 6.44 -1.60 -40.83
N ALA A 201 7.05 -1.46 -39.66
CA ALA A 201 6.39 -1.71 -38.40
C ALA A 201 5.31 -0.66 -38.09
N ALA A 202 4.19 -1.12 -37.54
CA ALA A 202 3.04 -0.28 -37.26
C ALA A 202 3.05 0.16 -35.80
N VAL A 203 2.67 1.41 -35.58
CA VAL A 203 2.33 1.93 -34.26
C VAL A 203 1.20 1.07 -33.68
N GLY A 204 1.42 0.57 -32.47
CA GLY A 204 0.48 -0.30 -31.77
C GLY A 204 -0.79 0.44 -31.36
N PRO A 205 -1.89 -0.29 -31.12
CA PRO A 205 -3.21 0.30 -30.90
C PRO A 205 -3.33 1.10 -29.59
N THR A 206 -2.37 0.97 -28.68
CA THR A 206 -2.38 1.67 -27.38
C THR A 206 -1.70 3.04 -27.41
N VAL A 207 -0.98 3.35 -28.50
CA VAL A 207 -0.32 4.64 -28.67
C VAL A 207 -1.38 5.70 -29.05
N PRO A 208 -1.48 6.82 -28.32
CA PRO A 208 -2.42 7.88 -28.64
C PRO A 208 -2.11 8.51 -30.01
N SER A 209 -3.11 9.19 -30.59
CA SER A 209 -3.04 9.73 -31.96
C SER A 209 -1.93 10.76 -32.17
N ASN A 210 -1.55 11.48 -31.11
CA ASN A 210 -0.43 12.41 -31.07
C ASN A 210 0.95 11.72 -31.09
N ARG A 211 0.98 10.39 -30.92
CA ARG A 211 2.18 9.55 -30.82
C ARG A 211 3.14 9.93 -29.69
N LEU A 212 2.69 10.71 -28.72
CA LEU A 212 3.46 11.07 -27.53
C LEU A 212 2.95 10.25 -26.34
N TYR A 213 3.82 9.47 -25.70
CA TYR A 213 3.44 8.58 -24.62
C TYR A 213 4.47 8.58 -23.50
N VAL A 214 4.01 8.67 -22.26
CA VAL A 214 4.88 8.55 -21.07
C VAL A 214 5.09 7.08 -20.77
N ARG A 215 6.35 6.71 -20.60
CA ARG A 215 6.78 5.36 -20.21
C ARG A 215 7.60 5.42 -18.95
N ILE A 216 7.37 4.45 -18.07
CA ILE A 216 8.28 4.20 -16.97
C ILE A 216 9.55 3.59 -17.56
N THR A 217 10.68 4.26 -17.33
CA THR A 217 12.01 3.84 -17.82
C THR A 217 12.92 3.40 -16.69
N GLY A 218 12.42 3.37 -15.46
CA GLY A 218 13.16 2.82 -14.35
C GLY A 218 12.38 2.74 -13.06
N ARG A 219 12.80 1.82 -12.19
CA ARG A 219 12.23 1.58 -10.86
C ARG A 219 13.34 1.54 -9.82
N TYR A 220 13.07 2.15 -8.67
CA TYR A 220 13.91 2.13 -7.50
C TYR A 220 13.10 1.58 -6.30
N PRO A 221 13.68 0.65 -5.51
CA PRO A 221 15.02 0.13 -5.69
C PRO A 221 15.15 -0.89 -6.81
N ARG A 222 16.34 -0.94 -7.40
CA ARG A 222 16.65 -1.76 -8.57
C ARG A 222 16.59 -3.27 -8.28
N GLU A 223 16.98 -3.72 -7.09
CA GLU A 223 16.91 -5.15 -6.74
C GLU A 223 15.50 -5.66 -6.41
N ASN A 224 14.56 -4.76 -6.15
CA ASN A 224 13.18 -5.10 -5.78
C ASN A 224 12.22 -5.02 -6.97
N ARG A 225 12.71 -4.87 -8.21
CA ARG A 225 11.91 -4.70 -9.44
C ARG A 225 10.87 -5.80 -9.70
N TYR A 226 11.12 -7.03 -9.26
CA TYR A 226 10.37 -8.20 -9.70
C TYR A 226 9.48 -8.77 -8.61
N CYS A 227 8.18 -8.83 -8.87
CA CYS A 227 7.26 -9.68 -8.12
C CYS A 227 7.63 -11.14 -8.42
N ARG A 228 8.53 -11.72 -7.64
CA ARG A 228 8.80 -13.16 -7.71
C ARG A 228 7.83 -13.86 -6.79
N THR A 229 7.02 -14.72 -7.38
CA THR A 229 6.02 -15.51 -6.70
C THR A 229 6.73 -16.61 -5.93
N ALA A 230 5.98 -17.19 -5.00
CA ALA A 230 6.39 -18.21 -4.05
C ALA A 230 7.15 -19.42 -4.67
N ASP A 231 6.78 -19.80 -5.88
CA ASP A 231 7.26 -20.91 -6.70
C ASP A 231 8.38 -20.50 -7.66
N GLY A 232 8.81 -19.23 -7.61
CA GLY A 232 9.84 -18.71 -8.48
C GLY A 232 9.36 -18.30 -9.87
N ALA A 233 8.06 -18.47 -10.15
CA ALA A 233 7.37 -17.77 -11.23
C ALA A 233 7.24 -16.28 -10.84
N GLY A 234 6.60 -15.48 -11.68
CA GLY A 234 6.37 -14.06 -11.41
C GLY A 234 6.86 -13.16 -12.51
N ASP A 235 6.72 -11.86 -12.28
CA ASP A 235 7.10 -10.84 -13.25
C ASP A 235 8.63 -10.85 -13.40
N GLU A 236 9.14 -11.67 -14.32
CA GLU A 236 10.55 -11.66 -14.76
C GLU A 236 10.84 -10.52 -15.73
N ARG A 237 9.79 -9.77 -16.10
CA ARG A 237 9.85 -8.80 -17.17
C ARG A 237 10.50 -7.53 -16.65
N ASP A 238 11.57 -7.13 -17.33
CA ASP A 238 12.29 -5.93 -16.95
C ASP A 238 11.34 -4.74 -17.00
N PRO A 239 11.16 -3.97 -15.92
CA PRO A 239 10.44 -2.71 -15.97
C PRO A 239 10.98 -1.70 -16.96
N PHE A 240 12.19 -1.94 -17.44
CA PHE A 240 12.89 -1.12 -18.41
C PHE A 240 12.62 -1.61 -19.84
N ASP A 241 11.87 -2.72 -20.04
CA ASP A 241 11.39 -3.18 -21.35
C ASP A 241 10.27 -2.26 -21.86
N TYR A 242 10.67 -1.07 -22.31
CA TYR A 242 9.80 -0.13 -23.01
C TYR A 242 9.45 -0.62 -24.42
N LYS A 243 10.10 -1.69 -24.90
CA LYS A 243 9.94 -2.27 -26.24
C LYS A 243 8.79 -3.29 -26.26
N THR A 244 7.55 -2.82 -26.10
CA THR A 244 6.38 -3.70 -26.00
C THR A 244 5.56 -3.82 -27.31
N PRO A 245 5.06 -5.03 -27.68
CA PRO A 245 4.30 -5.24 -28.92
C PRO A 245 3.01 -4.42 -29.03
N ASP A 246 2.44 -4.04 -27.88
CA ASP A 246 1.26 -3.17 -27.76
C ASP A 246 1.52 -1.72 -28.21
N LEU A 247 2.79 -1.31 -28.26
CA LEU A 247 3.23 0.01 -28.73
C LEU A 247 3.79 -0.04 -30.15
N TYR A 248 4.42 -1.16 -30.53
CA TYR A 248 4.99 -1.32 -31.86
C TYR A 248 5.03 -2.79 -32.27
N THR A 249 4.39 -3.15 -33.38
CA THR A 249 4.21 -4.56 -33.76
C THR A 249 5.51 -5.30 -34.09
N ALA A 250 6.58 -4.57 -34.41
CA ALA A 250 7.90 -5.14 -34.65
C ALA A 250 8.77 -5.30 -33.41
N TRP A 251 8.29 -4.87 -32.25
CA TRP A 251 9.00 -5.12 -31.00
C TRP A 251 8.66 -6.49 -30.46
N THR A 252 9.69 -7.32 -30.35
CA THR A 252 9.68 -8.49 -29.48
C THR A 252 10.06 -8.02 -28.08
N ARG A 253 9.38 -8.54 -27.05
CA ARG A 253 9.74 -8.28 -25.65
C ARG A 253 11.24 -8.54 -25.49
N GLY A 254 11.98 -7.54 -25.02
CA GLY A 254 13.42 -7.66 -24.82
C GLY A 254 13.75 -8.79 -23.84
N ARG A 255 14.99 -9.30 -23.89
CA ARG A 255 15.49 -10.05 -22.73
C ARG A 255 15.49 -9.08 -21.54
N PRO A 256 15.12 -9.53 -20.33
CA PRO A 256 15.16 -8.62 -19.21
C PRO A 256 16.62 -8.14 -19.01
N ALA A 257 16.86 -6.87 -18.66
CA ALA A 257 18.18 -6.26 -18.52
C ALA A 257 19.09 -6.44 -19.74
N ASP A 258 18.64 -5.95 -20.90
CA ASP A 258 19.56 -5.75 -22.02
C ASP A 258 20.70 -4.81 -21.57
N ILE A 259 21.93 -5.14 -21.97
CA ILE A 259 23.15 -4.37 -21.69
C ILE A 259 23.03 -2.91 -22.14
N ASP A 260 22.16 -2.66 -23.13
CA ASP A 260 21.83 -1.34 -23.64
C ASP A 260 20.97 -0.51 -22.65
N GLU A 261 20.21 -1.12 -21.74
CA GLU A 261 19.31 -0.45 -20.79
C GLU A 261 19.99 -0.05 -19.48
N LEU A 262 21.15 -0.63 -19.15
CA LEU A 262 21.92 -0.31 -17.94
C LEU A 262 22.86 0.90 -18.11
N GLY A 263 22.95 1.47 -19.32
CA GLY A 263 23.60 2.75 -19.61
C GLY A 263 25.11 2.84 -19.28
N TYR A 264 25.72 1.75 -18.83
CA TYR A 264 27.12 1.70 -18.43
C TYR A 264 27.65 0.28 -18.63
N GLY A 265 28.83 0.17 -19.24
CA GLY A 265 29.64 -1.05 -19.31
C GLY A 265 30.20 -1.48 -17.94
N ILE A 266 29.37 -1.47 -16.90
CA ILE A 266 29.65 -2.15 -15.64
C ILE A 266 29.33 -3.61 -15.94
N GLY A 267 30.37 -4.41 -16.15
CA GLY A 267 30.30 -5.84 -16.43
C GLY A 267 29.73 -6.67 -15.27
N MET A 268 28.51 -6.39 -14.85
CA MET A 268 27.69 -7.29 -14.05
C MET A 268 27.08 -8.31 -15.02
N SER A 269 27.89 -9.29 -15.44
CA SER A 269 27.33 -10.57 -15.86
C SER A 269 26.69 -11.19 -14.61
N ASP A 270 25.38 -11.02 -14.39
CA ASP A 270 24.68 -11.86 -13.43
C ASP A 270 24.63 -13.27 -14.05
N PRO A 271 25.30 -14.28 -13.49
CA PRO A 271 25.36 -15.62 -14.05
C PRO A 271 23.99 -16.34 -14.04
N ARG A 272 22.92 -15.70 -13.55
CA ARG A 272 21.54 -16.22 -13.63
C ARG A 272 20.82 -15.89 -14.95
N TYR A 273 21.47 -15.19 -15.89
CA TYR A 273 20.86 -14.70 -17.12
C TYR A 273 20.99 -15.57 -18.38
N ASP A 274 21.67 -16.72 -18.28
CA ASP A 274 21.84 -17.67 -19.39
C ASP A 274 20.67 -18.67 -19.54
N ASP A 275 19.55 -18.46 -18.84
CA ASP A 275 18.36 -19.31 -18.96
C ASP A 275 17.47 -18.83 -20.12
N PRO A 276 17.30 -19.61 -21.21
CA PRO A 276 16.42 -19.27 -22.33
C PRO A 276 14.95 -19.44 -21.91
N ARG A 277 14.43 -18.55 -21.07
CA ARG A 277 13.04 -18.58 -20.64
C ARG A 277 12.11 -18.06 -21.74
N GLU A 278 11.04 -18.81 -21.91
CA GLU A 278 10.00 -18.63 -22.92
C GLU A 278 9.30 -17.27 -22.78
N ASN A 279 8.78 -16.79 -23.92
CA ASN A 279 8.04 -15.54 -24.06
C ASN A 279 7.12 -15.25 -22.85
N ILE A 280 7.53 -14.29 -22.03
CA ILE A 280 6.72 -13.76 -20.94
C ILE A 280 5.39 -13.35 -21.57
N VAL A 281 4.27 -13.82 -21.02
CA VAL A 281 2.90 -13.53 -21.50
C VAL A 281 2.32 -12.28 -20.83
N THR A 282 1.18 -11.81 -21.34
CA THR A 282 0.49 -10.52 -21.14
C THR A 282 -0.01 -10.19 -19.72
N ALA A 283 0.59 -10.72 -18.65
CA ALA A 283 0.18 -10.39 -17.29
C ALA A 283 0.58 -8.96 -16.91
N SER A 284 -0.25 -8.33 -16.07
CA SER A 284 -0.01 -7.00 -15.51
C SER A 284 1.21 -7.00 -14.60
N GLN A 285 2.03 -5.95 -14.67
CA GLN A 285 3.33 -5.89 -13.98
C GLN A 285 3.16 -5.25 -12.61
N GLY A 286 3.13 -6.07 -11.57
CA GLY A 286 3.10 -5.59 -10.19
C GLY A 286 4.32 -4.72 -9.87
N ILE A 287 4.12 -3.64 -9.12
CA ILE A 287 5.22 -2.80 -8.65
C ILE A 287 5.63 -3.27 -7.27
N ARG A 288 6.91 -3.62 -7.12
CA ARG A 288 7.48 -4.03 -5.85
C ARG A 288 8.42 -2.93 -5.35
N GLY A 289 7.82 -1.90 -4.76
CA GLY A 289 8.54 -0.81 -4.09
C GLY A 289 9.27 -1.29 -2.83
N PHE A 290 9.81 -0.35 -2.05
CA PHE A 290 10.14 -0.59 -0.66
C PHE A 290 8.86 -0.88 0.12
N VAL A 291 8.89 -1.94 0.94
CA VAL A 291 7.76 -2.36 1.77
C VAL A 291 8.18 -2.35 3.22
N PHE A 292 7.39 -1.68 4.07
CA PHE A 292 7.74 -1.47 5.47
C PHE A 292 7.45 -2.70 6.32
N THR A 293 6.22 -3.19 6.37
CA THR A 293 5.87 -4.36 7.21
C THR A 293 5.82 -5.64 6.37
N GLY A 294 5.54 -5.55 5.07
CA GLY A 294 5.34 -6.73 4.24
C GLY A 294 3.97 -7.38 4.47
N ASN A 295 3.04 -6.68 5.14
CA ASN A 295 1.69 -7.17 5.38
C ASN A 295 0.71 -6.73 4.29
N ALA A 296 1.05 -5.71 3.49
CA ALA A 296 0.28 -5.38 2.30
C ALA A 296 0.58 -6.40 1.21
N ILE A 297 -0.33 -7.37 1.12
CA ILE A 297 -0.37 -8.34 0.04
C ILE A 297 -1.02 -7.66 -1.18
N GLY A 298 -0.29 -7.63 -2.30
CA GLY A 298 -0.76 -7.13 -3.59
C GLY A 298 -1.84 -8.04 -4.20
N THR A 299 -2.06 -7.93 -5.52
CA THR A 299 -3.10 -8.70 -6.21
C THR A 299 -2.95 -10.20 -5.95
N PHE A 300 -3.96 -10.77 -5.30
CA PHE A 300 -4.08 -12.20 -5.02
C PHE A 300 -4.36 -12.96 -6.31
N ASN A 301 -3.53 -13.95 -6.64
CA ASN A 301 -3.93 -14.94 -7.62
C ASN A 301 -5.00 -15.83 -6.97
N ASN A 302 -6.26 -15.70 -7.41
CA ASN A 302 -7.37 -16.52 -6.90
C ASN A 302 -7.14 -18.03 -7.03
N SER A 303 -6.23 -18.45 -7.91
CA SER A 303 -5.92 -19.87 -8.15
C SER A 303 -4.79 -20.42 -7.26
N ASP A 304 -3.95 -19.57 -6.68
CA ASP A 304 -2.90 -19.98 -5.74
C ASP A 304 -2.73 -18.95 -4.61
N PRO A 305 -3.21 -19.27 -3.39
CA PRO A 305 -3.09 -18.38 -2.23
C PRO A 305 -1.64 -18.08 -1.81
N SER A 306 -0.67 -18.84 -2.31
CA SER A 306 0.75 -18.61 -2.08
C SER A 306 1.38 -17.69 -3.13
N ASP A 307 0.68 -17.43 -4.23
CA ASP A 307 1.10 -16.57 -5.32
C ASP A 307 0.61 -15.14 -5.11
N TYR A 308 1.36 -14.40 -4.29
CA TYR A 308 1.13 -12.98 -4.09
C TYR A 308 2.41 -12.16 -4.22
N CYS A 309 2.27 -10.98 -4.84
CA CYS A 309 3.33 -9.98 -4.85
C CYS A 309 3.22 -9.08 -3.61
N LEU A 310 4.29 -9.00 -2.83
CA LEU A 310 4.44 -7.95 -1.83
C LEU A 310 4.80 -6.64 -2.51
N GLY A 311 4.05 -5.58 -2.25
CA GLY A 311 4.36 -4.26 -2.81
C GLY A 311 3.13 -3.42 -3.10
N SER A 312 3.28 -2.60 -4.13
CA SER A 312 2.33 -1.58 -4.54
C SER A 312 1.08 -2.23 -5.12
N ARG A 313 -0.08 -1.64 -4.84
CA ARG A 313 -1.33 -2.05 -5.53
C ARG A 313 -1.40 -1.58 -6.96
N PHE A 314 -0.58 -0.59 -7.32
CA PHE A 314 -0.45 -0.12 -8.68
C PHE A 314 0.45 -1.06 -9.47
N THR A 315 0.04 -1.28 -10.71
CA THR A 315 0.86 -1.88 -11.74
C THR A 315 1.58 -0.78 -12.52
N VAL A 316 2.64 -1.13 -13.26
CA VAL A 316 3.32 -0.15 -14.13
C VAL A 316 2.34 0.46 -15.12
N GLN A 317 1.45 -0.36 -15.66
CA GLN A 317 0.40 0.05 -16.59
C GLN A 317 -0.57 1.06 -15.94
N ASP A 318 -0.93 0.86 -14.67
CA ASP A 318 -1.79 1.82 -13.96
C ASP A 318 -1.10 3.17 -13.76
N VAL A 319 0.20 3.17 -13.46
CA VAL A 319 0.99 4.40 -13.30
C VAL A 319 1.12 5.12 -14.65
N GLU A 320 1.47 4.41 -15.71
CA GLU A 320 1.54 4.96 -17.07
C GLU A 320 0.19 5.50 -17.53
N ALA A 321 -0.90 4.75 -17.33
CA ALA A 321 -2.24 5.18 -17.68
C ALA A 321 -2.63 6.49 -16.98
N ARG A 322 -2.28 6.67 -15.70
CA ARG A 322 -2.51 7.91 -14.95
C ARG A 322 -1.66 9.07 -15.44
N LEU A 323 -0.37 8.82 -15.69
CA LEU A 323 0.55 9.82 -16.23
C LEU A 323 0.08 10.30 -17.62
N ASN A 324 -0.41 9.38 -18.44
CA ASN A 324 -0.91 9.65 -19.80
C ASN A 324 -2.31 10.27 -19.81
N ALA A 325 -3.23 9.88 -18.91
CA ALA A 325 -4.55 10.51 -18.79
C ALA A 325 -4.46 12.00 -18.43
N THR A 326 -3.43 12.38 -17.67
CA THR A 326 -3.18 13.79 -17.34
C THR A 326 -2.74 14.60 -18.58
N LEU A 327 -2.11 13.96 -19.56
CA LEU A 327 -1.59 14.64 -20.76
C LEU A 327 -2.70 15.03 -21.73
N SER A 328 -3.64 14.11 -21.98
CA SER A 328 -4.70 14.31 -22.98
C SER A 328 -5.63 15.48 -22.64
N THR A 329 -5.70 15.89 -21.37
CA THR A 329 -6.60 16.95 -20.91
C THR A 329 -6.00 18.34 -20.93
N GLN A 330 -4.66 18.48 -20.96
CA GLN A 330 -4.00 19.78 -20.76
C GLN A 330 -3.25 20.30 -21.99
N GLY A 331 -3.05 19.50 -23.04
CA GLY A 331 -2.28 19.90 -24.22
C GLY A 331 -0.80 20.22 -23.90
N LEU A 332 -0.30 19.78 -22.75
CA LEU A 332 1.07 20.02 -22.26
C LEU A 332 2.05 18.94 -22.70
N GLU A 333 1.70 18.19 -23.74
CA GLU A 333 2.41 16.99 -24.20
C GLU A 333 3.86 17.28 -24.58
N TYR A 334 4.13 18.49 -25.07
CA TYR A 334 5.47 18.92 -25.48
C TYR A 334 6.32 19.48 -24.32
N TYR A 335 5.71 19.81 -23.17
CA TYR A 335 6.39 20.53 -22.09
C TYR A 335 6.69 19.68 -20.86
N ARG A 336 6.34 18.38 -20.86
CA ARG A 336 6.66 17.53 -19.72
C ARG A 336 8.12 17.06 -19.83
N PRO A 337 9.02 17.52 -18.94
CA PRO A 337 10.39 17.00 -18.93
C PRO A 337 10.39 15.54 -18.49
N ASN A 338 11.39 14.80 -18.96
CA ASN A 338 11.75 13.52 -18.36
C ASN A 338 12.01 13.75 -16.87
N GLY A 339 11.59 12.80 -16.04
CA GLY A 339 11.62 13.05 -14.62
C GLY A 339 11.41 11.80 -13.80
N GLY A 340 11.32 12.02 -12.51
CA GLY A 340 11.06 10.99 -11.55
C GLY A 340 9.73 11.19 -10.84
N LEU A 341 9.21 10.09 -10.33
CA LEU A 341 7.97 10.04 -9.58
C LEU A 341 8.19 9.17 -8.34
N VAL A 342 7.67 9.60 -7.19
CA VAL A 342 7.53 8.74 -6.02
C VAL A 342 6.06 8.49 -5.76
N LEU A 343 5.71 7.22 -5.64
CA LEU A 343 4.42 6.73 -5.19
C LEU A 343 4.58 6.31 -3.73
N VAL A 344 3.79 6.93 -2.86
CA VAL A 344 3.69 6.55 -1.47
C VAL A 344 2.29 5.99 -1.25
N GLU A 345 2.22 4.78 -0.72
CA GLU A 345 0.99 4.10 -0.34
C GLU A 345 1.03 3.75 1.14
N MET A 346 -0.09 3.93 1.81
CA MET A 346 -0.28 3.54 3.19
C MET A 346 -1.53 2.66 3.28
N PHE A 347 -1.34 1.51 3.91
CA PHE A 347 -2.37 0.56 4.26
C PHE A 347 -2.51 0.60 5.77
N TRP A 348 -3.71 0.86 6.26
CA TRP A 348 -3.96 0.88 7.69
C TRP A 348 -5.32 0.28 7.99
N GLN A 349 -5.33 -0.68 8.89
CA GLN A 349 -6.49 -1.44 9.29
C GLN A 349 -7.20 -0.71 10.43
N TYR A 350 -8.46 -0.37 10.20
CA TYR A 350 -9.27 0.35 11.16
C TYR A 350 -10.00 -0.61 12.07
N HIS A 351 -9.68 -0.55 13.36
CA HIS A 351 -10.32 -1.34 14.41
C HIS A 351 -11.48 -0.56 15.03
N PRO A 352 -12.76 -1.00 14.85
CA PRO A 352 -13.90 -0.26 15.36
C PRO A 352 -13.94 -0.23 16.90
N ARG A 353 -13.94 0.96 17.50
CA ARG A 353 -13.79 1.10 18.96
C ARG A 353 -15.05 0.73 19.74
N PHE A 354 -16.22 1.15 19.26
CA PHE A 354 -17.48 0.92 19.95
C PHE A 354 -18.13 -0.40 19.55
N PHE A 355 -17.97 -0.81 18.29
CA PHE A 355 -18.65 -1.99 17.76
C PHE A 355 -17.92 -3.30 18.03
N GLN A 356 -16.59 -3.29 18.23
CA GLN A 356 -15.87 -4.53 18.53
C GLN A 356 -16.31 -5.17 19.87
N PRO A 357 -16.41 -4.44 21.00
CA PRO A 357 -16.93 -5.03 22.24
C PRO A 357 -18.39 -5.48 22.13
N LEU A 358 -19.22 -4.74 21.38
CA LEU A 358 -20.62 -5.10 21.14
C LEU A 358 -20.72 -6.38 20.30
N ALA A 359 -19.90 -6.52 19.26
CA ALA A 359 -19.87 -7.72 18.44
C ALA A 359 -19.49 -8.95 19.26
N VAL A 360 -18.46 -8.84 20.11
CA VAL A 360 -18.07 -9.93 21.04
C VAL A 360 -19.22 -10.27 21.99
N LEU A 361 -19.91 -9.27 22.53
CA LEU A 361 -21.05 -9.48 23.44
C LEU A 361 -22.23 -10.22 22.77
N PHE A 362 -22.48 -9.97 21.49
CA PHE A 362 -23.58 -10.57 20.72
C PHE A 362 -23.15 -11.81 19.90
N GLY A 363 -21.99 -12.41 20.20
CA GLY A 363 -21.54 -13.66 19.59
C GLY A 363 -21.04 -13.52 18.15
N GLY A 364 -20.50 -12.35 17.78
CA GLY A 364 -19.77 -12.06 16.54
C GLY A 364 -20.60 -12.05 15.25
N GLY A 365 -21.80 -12.64 15.24
CA GLY A 365 -22.60 -12.80 14.02
C GLY A 365 -23.47 -11.59 13.64
N PHE A 366 -23.70 -10.64 14.54
CA PHE A 366 -24.70 -9.57 14.31
C PHE A 366 -24.16 -8.42 13.45
N PHE A 367 -22.85 -8.17 13.49
CA PHE A 367 -22.18 -7.22 12.60
C PHE A 367 -21.27 -8.02 11.68
N ALA A 368 -21.70 -8.21 10.42
CA ALA A 368 -20.93 -8.96 9.43
C ALA A 368 -19.51 -8.37 9.30
N GLY A 369 -18.47 -9.19 9.49
CA GLY A 369 -17.07 -8.78 9.57
C GLY A 369 -16.51 -8.66 11.00
N ALA A 370 -17.32 -8.95 12.03
CA ALA A 370 -16.91 -8.90 13.42
C ALA A 370 -17.03 -10.27 14.11
N ASP A 371 -16.46 -11.31 13.52
CA ASP A 371 -16.17 -12.59 14.18
C ASP A 371 -15.20 -12.45 15.38
N GLY A 372 -14.84 -11.21 15.72
CA GLY A 372 -13.88 -10.85 16.76
C GLY A 372 -12.44 -10.97 16.26
N THR A 373 -12.25 -11.36 15.00
CA THR A 373 -10.94 -11.58 14.41
C THR A 373 -10.52 -10.34 13.62
N LEU A 374 -9.25 -9.98 13.74
CA LEU A 374 -8.70 -8.76 13.15
C LEU A 374 -8.60 -8.88 11.62
N ALA A 375 -8.67 -10.07 11.03
CA ALA A 375 -8.52 -10.28 9.58
C ALA A 375 -9.57 -9.55 8.73
N ASN A 376 -10.77 -9.38 9.28
CA ASN A 376 -11.93 -8.84 8.56
C ASN A 376 -12.09 -7.33 8.74
N ASP A 377 -11.27 -6.71 9.56
CA ASP A 377 -11.36 -5.27 9.79
C ASP A 377 -11.04 -4.49 8.50
N PRO A 378 -11.78 -3.39 8.25
CA PRO A 378 -11.63 -2.60 7.03
C PRO A 378 -10.23 -2.01 6.93
N VAL A 379 -9.64 -2.07 5.73
CA VAL A 379 -8.33 -1.48 5.45
C VAL A 379 -8.52 -0.18 4.67
N PHE A 380 -8.08 0.92 5.24
CA PHE A 380 -7.90 2.17 4.51
C PHE A 380 -6.65 2.06 3.65
N HIS A 381 -6.82 2.36 2.36
CA HIS A 381 -5.74 2.47 1.40
C HIS A 381 -5.69 3.89 0.89
N VAL A 382 -4.62 4.60 1.24
CA VAL A 382 -4.37 5.98 0.82
C VAL A 382 -3.07 6.01 0.04
N PHE A 383 -3.03 6.77 -1.04
CA PHE A 383 -1.84 6.88 -1.89
C PHE A 383 -1.68 8.27 -2.47
N GLY A 384 -0.45 8.58 -2.91
CA GLY A 384 -0.12 9.83 -3.56
C GLY A 384 1.07 9.69 -4.49
N PHE A 385 1.02 10.43 -5.60
CA PHE A 385 2.09 10.55 -6.58
C PHE A 385 2.74 11.92 -6.44
N PHE A 386 4.06 11.95 -6.29
CA PHE A 386 4.82 13.19 -6.12
C PHE A 386 5.99 13.22 -7.10
N PRO A 387 6.37 14.39 -7.64
CA PRO A 387 7.56 14.50 -8.46
C PRO A 387 8.79 14.18 -7.61
N ALA A 388 9.67 13.35 -8.14
CA ALA A 388 10.94 12.99 -7.50
C ALA A 388 12.09 13.32 -8.45
N PRO A 389 12.53 14.58 -8.55
CA PRO A 389 13.57 14.99 -9.51
C PRO A 389 14.88 14.23 -9.34
N GLY A 390 15.15 13.71 -8.13
CA GLY A 390 16.29 12.85 -7.85
C GLY A 390 16.21 11.45 -8.48
N ALA A 391 15.04 11.00 -8.96
CA ALA A 391 14.87 9.74 -9.69
C ALA A 391 14.99 10.00 -11.20
N GLN A 392 16.21 10.28 -11.64
CA GLN A 392 16.49 10.62 -13.03
C GLN A 392 16.14 9.45 -13.96
N ALA A 393 15.62 9.77 -15.15
CA ALA A 393 15.49 8.81 -16.24
C ALA A 393 16.84 8.17 -16.50
N THR A 394 16.87 6.84 -16.43
CA THR A 394 17.97 6.09 -17.03
C THR A 394 18.07 6.54 -18.48
N ALA A 395 19.28 6.84 -18.95
CA ALA A 395 19.49 7.29 -20.32
C ALA A 395 18.81 6.28 -21.24
N THR A 396 17.77 6.72 -21.96
CA THR A 396 17.24 5.93 -23.06
C THR A 396 18.39 5.74 -24.04
N PRO A 397 18.62 4.52 -24.56
CA PRO A 397 19.60 4.30 -25.60
C PRO A 397 19.42 5.37 -26.67
N GLU A 398 20.50 6.10 -26.97
CA GLU A 398 20.50 7.27 -27.86
C GLU A 398 19.66 7.03 -29.12
N GLU A 399 18.78 8.00 -29.44
CA GLU A 399 18.09 8.10 -30.73
C GLU A 399 19.03 7.86 -31.93
#